data_AF-A0A7L0KIE4-F1
#
_entry.id   AF-A0A7L0KIE4-F1
#
_cell.length_a   1.000
_cell.length_b   1.000
_cell.length_c   1.000
_cell.angle_alpha   90.00
_cell.angle_beta   90.00
_cell.angle_gamma   90.00
#
_symmetry.space_group_name_H-M   'P 1'
#
loop_
_entity.id
_entity.type
_entity.pdbx_description
1 polymer ?
#
loop_
_entity_poly.entity_id
_entity_poly.type
_entity_poly.pdbx_seq_one_letter_code
_entity_poly.pdbx_strand_id
1 'polypeptide(L)'
;RTLLATVDETLPVLPASTHREIEMAQKLLNSDLAELINKMKLAQQYVMTSLQQEYKKQMLTAAHALAVDAKNLLDVIDQARLKMISQSRPH
;
A
#
# COMPACT_ATOMS: atom_id res chain seq x y z
N ARG A 1 1.67 -6.69 6.99
CA ARG A 1 1.91 -5.88 8.21
C ARG A 1 3.31 -5.26 8.24
N THR A 2 4.34 -5.91 7.70
CA THR A 2 5.72 -5.38 7.63
C THR A 2 5.80 -4.00 6.96
N LEU A 3 5.11 -3.79 5.84
CA LEU A 3 5.10 -2.50 5.12
C LEU A 3 4.63 -1.32 5.98
N LEU A 4 3.51 -1.46 6.69
CA LEU A 4 2.99 -0.41 7.57
C LEU A 4 3.95 -0.09 8.72
N ALA A 5 4.59 -1.12 9.30
CA ALA A 5 5.58 -0.95 10.35
C ALA A 5 6.82 -0.22 9.84
N THR A 6 7.34 -0.60 8.68
CA THR A 6 8.47 0.10 8.06
C THR A 6 8.13 1.56 7.79
N VAL A 7 6.93 1.85 7.29
CA VAL A 7 6.48 3.23 7.05
C VAL A 7 6.47 4.05 8.34
N ASP A 8 5.94 3.49 9.44
CA ASP A 8 5.90 4.13 10.76
C ASP A 8 7.30 4.42 11.30
N GLU A 9 8.25 3.49 11.13
CA GLU A 9 9.65 3.69 11.48
C GLU A 9 10.36 4.73 10.60
N THR A 10 9.95 4.86 9.33
CA THR A 10 10.54 5.83 8.40
C THR A 10 9.92 7.23 8.49
N LEU A 11 8.69 7.35 8.98
CA LEU A 11 7.98 8.62 9.14
C LEU A 11 8.80 9.67 9.89
N PRO A 12 9.36 9.41 11.09
CA PRO A 12 10.08 10.44 11.85
C PRO A 12 11.40 10.90 11.21
N VAL A 13 11.97 10.12 10.28
CA VAL A 13 13.21 10.49 9.57
C VAL A 13 12.94 11.18 8.24
N LEU A 14 11.68 11.34 7.84
CA LEU A 14 11.31 12.01 6.59
C LEU A 14 10.90 13.46 6.86
N PRO A 15 10.97 14.33 5.85
CA PRO A 15 10.53 15.71 5.99
C PRO A 15 9.00 15.77 6.18
N ALA A 16 8.53 16.73 6.99
CA ALA A 16 7.11 16.90 7.32
C ALA A 16 6.20 17.05 6.08
N SER A 17 6.74 17.57 4.98
CA SER A 17 6.04 17.66 3.68
C SER A 17 5.57 16.29 3.16
N THR A 18 6.35 15.23 3.40
CA THR A 18 6.04 13.87 2.95
C THR A 18 5.15 13.12 3.94
N HIS A 19 5.08 13.53 5.22
CA HIS A 19 4.27 12.86 6.23
C HIS A 19 2.81 12.74 5.80
N ARG A 20 2.24 13.83 5.27
CA ARG A 20 0.84 13.87 4.84
C ARG A 20 0.59 12.93 3.66
N GLU A 21 1.53 12.85 2.72
CA GLU A 21 1.45 11.98 1.55
C GLU A 21 1.52 10.51 1.95
N ILE A 22 2.44 10.19 2.88
CA ILE A 22 2.62 8.86 3.45
C ILE A 22 1.40 8.41 4.27
N GLU A 23 0.84 9.30 5.10
CA GLU A 23 -0.35 9.00 5.90
C GLU A 23 -1.55 8.66 4.99
N MET A 24 -1.77 9.47 3.94
CA MET A 24 -2.82 9.21 2.96
C MET A 24 -2.60 7.87 2.25
N ALA A 25 -1.38 7.57 1.84
CA ALA A 25 -1.04 6.32 1.17
C ALA A 25 -1.15 5.10 2.12
N GLN A 26 -0.81 5.22 3.40
CA GLN A 26 -1.09 4.18 4.40
C GLN A 26 -2.58 3.93 4.58
N LYS A 27 -3.38 5.00 4.62
CA LYS A 27 -4.84 4.91 4.81
C LYS A 27 -5.52 4.27 3.60
N LEU A 28 -5.05 4.60 2.40
CA LEU A 28 -5.45 3.96 1.14
C LEU A 28 -5.11 2.46 1.20
N LEU A 29 -3.85 2.11 1.48
CA LEU A 29 -3.42 0.71 1.59
C LEU A 29 -4.24 -0.12 2.58
N ASN A 30 -4.59 0.46 3.73
CA ASN A 30 -5.43 -0.23 4.71
C ASN A 30 -6.85 -0.47 4.18
N SER A 31 -7.41 0.48 3.44
CA SER A 31 -8.71 0.33 2.78
C SER A 31 -8.64 -0.77 1.71
N ASP A 32 -7.62 -0.78 0.87
CA ASP A 32 -7.43 -1.80 -0.16
C ASP A 32 -7.16 -3.19 0.42
N LEU A 33 -6.40 -3.28 1.51
CA LEU A 33 -6.21 -4.52 2.27
C LEU A 33 -7.54 -5.03 2.83
N ALA A 34 -8.34 -4.15 3.41
CA ALA A 34 -9.66 -4.51 3.94
C ALA A 34 -10.58 -5.01 2.82
N GLU A 35 -10.59 -4.34 1.66
CA GLU A 35 -11.36 -4.76 0.50
C GLU A 35 -10.88 -6.12 -0.03
N LEU A 36 -9.57 -6.31 -0.21
CA LEU A 36 -8.99 -7.58 -0.65
C LEU A 36 -9.34 -8.72 0.30
N ILE A 37 -9.24 -8.52 1.62
CA ILE A 37 -9.62 -9.53 2.62
C ILE A 37 -11.11 -9.88 2.47
N ASN A 38 -11.97 -8.89 2.26
CA ASN A 38 -13.40 -9.13 2.08
C ASN A 38 -13.67 -9.92 0.79
N LYS A 39 -13.03 -9.56 -0.33
CA LYS A 39 -13.14 -10.29 -1.59
C LYS A 39 -12.53 -11.69 -1.51
N MET A 40 -11.43 -11.88 -0.79
CA MET A 40 -10.84 -13.20 -0.50
C MET A 40 -11.81 -14.07 0.30
N LYS A 41 -12.45 -13.51 1.34
CA LYS A 41 -13.47 -14.23 2.12
C LYS A 41 -14.63 -14.67 1.26
N LEU A 42 -15.15 -13.79 0.40
CA LEU A 42 -16.20 -14.15 -0.57
C LEU A 42 -15.71 -15.21 -1.54
N ALA A 43 -14.52 -15.06 -2.12
CA ALA A 43 -13.95 -16.06 -3.04
C ALA A 43 -13.80 -17.45 -2.38
N GLN A 44 -13.42 -17.49 -1.09
CA GLN A 44 -13.36 -18.73 -0.32
C GLN A 44 -14.75 -19.28 0.00
N GLN A 45 -15.72 -18.42 0.36
CA GLN A 45 -17.08 -18.82 0.68
C GLN A 45 -17.84 -19.37 -0.55
N TYR A 46 -17.61 -18.76 -1.71
CA TYR A 46 -18.24 -19.13 -2.98
C TYR A 46 -17.39 -20.11 -3.81
N VAL A 47 -16.37 -20.73 -3.21
CA VAL A 47 -15.41 -21.61 -3.91
C VAL A 47 -16.07 -22.86 -4.54
N MET A 48 -17.22 -23.29 -4.02
CA MET A 48 -17.98 -24.43 -4.54
C MET A 48 -19.16 -24.04 -5.43
N THR A 49 -19.25 -22.77 -5.82
CA THR A 49 -20.34 -22.24 -6.66
C THR A 49 -19.81 -21.79 -8.02
N SER A 50 -20.69 -21.67 -9.00
CA SER A 50 -20.37 -21.13 -10.34
C SER A 50 -19.78 -19.72 -10.31
N LEU A 51 -19.97 -18.98 -9.20
CA LEU A 51 -19.44 -17.63 -9.00
C LEU A 51 -17.95 -17.59 -8.60
N GLN A 52 -17.31 -18.74 -8.34
CA GLN A 52 -15.91 -18.82 -7.93
C GLN A 52 -14.98 -18.06 -8.88
N GLN A 53 -15.15 -18.24 -10.20
CA GLN A 53 -14.27 -17.59 -11.18
C GLN A 53 -14.40 -16.06 -11.16
N GLU A 54 -15.61 -15.54 -10.94
CA GLU A 54 -15.86 -14.12 -10.87
C GLU A 54 -15.25 -13.51 -9.59
N TYR A 55 -15.49 -14.12 -8.42
CA TYR A 55 -14.87 -13.66 -7.17
C TYR A 55 -13.35 -13.76 -7.20
N LYS A 56 -12.80 -14.83 -7.82
CA LYS A 56 -11.34 -14.95 -8.02
C LYS A 56 -10.81 -13.82 -8.89
N LYS A 57 -11.51 -13.45 -9.97
CA LYS A 57 -11.12 -12.34 -10.84
C LYS A 57 -11.15 -11.01 -10.08
N GLN A 58 -12.21 -10.74 -9.32
CA GLN A 58 -12.32 -9.54 -8.51
C GLN A 58 -11.24 -9.47 -7.41
N MET A 59 -10.93 -10.59 -6.77
CA MET A 59 -9.84 -10.71 -5.79
C MET A 59 -8.49 -10.39 -6.43
N LEU A 60 -8.19 -10.93 -7.62
CA LEU A 60 -6.94 -10.65 -8.34
C LEU A 60 -6.84 -9.17 -8.72
N THR A 61 -7.94 -8.54 -9.16
CA THR A 61 -7.96 -7.10 -9.43
C THR A 61 -7.68 -6.28 -8.18
N ALA A 62 -8.31 -6.60 -7.05
CA ALA A 62 -8.05 -5.91 -5.77
C ALA A 62 -6.61 -6.13 -5.28
N ALA A 63 -6.08 -7.34 -5.43
CA ALA A 63 -4.69 -7.65 -5.08
C ALA A 63 -3.70 -6.89 -5.96
N HIS A 64 -4.01 -6.74 -7.25
CA HIS A 64 -3.19 -5.97 -8.18
C HIS A 64 -3.19 -4.47 -7.82
N ALA A 65 -4.38 -3.89 -7.54
CA ALA A 65 -4.48 -2.52 -7.06
C ALA A 65 -3.63 -2.31 -5.80
N LEU A 66 -3.80 -3.17 -4.78
CA LEU A 66 -3.01 -3.12 -3.55
C LEU A 66 -1.49 -3.18 -3.81
N ALA A 67 -1.04 -4.02 -4.75
CA ALA A 67 0.37 -4.13 -5.10
C ALA A 67 0.90 -2.86 -5.78
N VAL A 68 0.10 -2.22 -6.63
CA VAL A 68 0.42 -0.95 -7.27
C VAL A 68 0.48 0.17 -6.24
N ASP A 69 -0.49 0.26 -5.33
CA ASP A 69 -0.50 1.25 -4.25
C ASP A 69 0.67 1.06 -3.28
N ALA A 70 1.00 -0.19 -2.94
CA ALA A 70 2.16 -0.51 -2.11
C ALA A 70 3.48 -0.09 -2.76
N LYS A 71 3.61 -0.31 -4.08
CA LYS A 71 4.76 0.15 -4.85
C LYS A 71 4.82 1.68 -4.89
N ASN A 72 3.69 2.35 -5.11
CA ASN A 72 3.62 3.80 -5.16
C ASN A 72 4.03 4.44 -3.83
N LEU A 73 3.57 3.88 -2.70
CA LEU A 73 3.98 4.32 -1.36
C LEU A 73 5.50 4.17 -1.15
N LEU A 74 6.06 3.03 -1.57
CA LEU A 74 7.51 2.78 -1.48
C LEU A 74 8.30 3.79 -2.32
N ASP A 75 7.83 4.10 -3.53
CA ASP A 75 8.46 5.09 -4.42
C ASP A 75 8.43 6.50 -3.81
N VAL A 76 7.29 6.92 -3.24
CA VAL A 76 7.16 8.21 -2.54
C VAL A 76 8.13 8.31 -1.37
N ILE A 77 8.25 7.24 -0.57
CA ILE A 77 9.20 7.17 0.55
C ILE A 77 10.65 7.25 0.05
N ASP A 78 10.98 6.49 -1.00
CA ASP A 78 12.33 6.48 -1.58
C ASP A 78 12.71 7.86 -2.13
N GLN A 79 11.81 8.50 -2.88
CA GLN A 79 12.00 9.86 -3.37
C GLN A 79 12.17 10.87 -2.24
N ALA A 80 11.41 10.74 -1.15
CA ALA A 80 11.55 11.62 0.01
C ALA A 80 12.89 11.43 0.72
N ARG A 81 13.38 10.19 0.84
CA ARG A 81 14.73 9.89 1.32
C ARG A 81 15.80 10.50 0.42
N LEU A 82 15.69 10.32 -0.89
CA LEU A 82 16.63 10.88 -1.87
C LEU A 82 16.68 12.41 -1.82
N LYS A 83 15.53 13.09 -1.69
CA LYS A 83 15.46 14.54 -1.52
C LYS A 83 16.17 15.00 -0.24
N MET A 84 16.02 14.27 0.86
CA MET A 84 16.71 14.57 2.11
C MET A 84 18.23 14.44 1.99
N ILE A 85 18.73 13.40 1.32
CA ILE A 85 20.16 13.20 1.04
C ILE A 85 20.69 14.32 0.14
N SER A 86 19.90 14.71 -0.87
CA SER A 86 20.28 15.77 -1.83
C SER A 86 20.36 17.15 -1.18
N GLN A 87 19.55 17.44 -0.16
CA GLN A 87 19.64 18.69 0.61
C GLN A 87 20.81 18.73 1.61
N SER A 88 21.42 17.58 1.91
CA SER A 88 22.49 17.48 2.92
C SER A 88 23.89 17.80 2.39
N ARG A 89 24.01 18.28 1.15
CA ARG A 89 25.30 18.62 0.53
C ARG A 89 25.55 20.14 0.63
N PRO A 90 26.38 20.62 1.56
CA PRO A 90 26.81 22.01 1.53
C PRO A 90 27.74 22.21 0.32
N HIS A 91 27.51 23.31 -0.41
CA HIS A 91 28.45 23.86 -1.40
C HIS A 91 29.68 24.44 -0.71
#